data_AF-A0AAN5C5F8-F1
#
_entry.id   AF-A0AAN5C5F8-F1
#
_cell.length_a   1.000
_cell.length_b   1.000
_cell.length_c   1.000
_cell.angle_alpha   90.00
_cell.angle_beta   90.00
_cell.angle_gamma   90.00
#
_symmetry.space_group_name_H-M   'P 1'
#
loop_
_entity.id
_entity.type
_entity.pdbx_description
1 polymer ?
#
loop_
_entity_poly.entity_id
_entity_poly.type
_entity_poly.pdbx_seq_one_letter_code
_entity_poly.pdbx_strand_id
1 'polypeptide(L)'
;YKHLLVRALGDGVTHVQFNRPKQLNAMHQENWEELGDVFTKLDTDKDCRAIILSGNGRAFTSGIDLTTFGSNLEVEEGMDV
;
A
#
# COMPACT_ATOMS: atom_id res chain seq x y z
N TYR A 1 8.96 6.62 -3.52
CA TYR A 1 8.63 5.21 -3.24
C TYR A 1 8.77 4.41 -4.52
N LYS A 2 9.18 3.15 -4.40
CA LYS A 2 9.35 2.20 -5.50
C LYS A 2 8.00 1.65 -5.97
N HIS A 3 7.06 1.42 -5.05
CA HIS A 3 5.77 0.79 -5.33
C HIS A 3 4.56 1.65 -4.97
N LEU A 4 4.78 2.89 -4.55
CA LEU A 4 3.74 3.92 -4.39
C LEU A 4 4.04 5.15 -5.26
N LEU A 5 3.00 5.76 -5.81
CA LEU A 5 3.05 7.12 -6.35
C LEU A 5 2.40 8.08 -5.36
N VAL A 6 3.05 9.20 -5.05
CA VAL A 6 2.52 10.22 -4.13
C VAL A 6 2.63 11.58 -4.79
N ARG A 7 1.52 12.32 -4.84
CA ARG A 7 1.49 13.69 -5.39
C ARG A 7 0.44 14.55 -4.69
N ALA A 8 0.75 15.83 -4.49
CA ALA A 8 -0.24 16.82 -4.12
C ALA A 8 -1.14 17.14 -5.31
N LEU A 9 -2.45 17.26 -5.07
CA LEU A 9 -3.45 17.67 -6.08
C LEU A 9 -3.89 19.14 -5.93
N GLY A 10 -3.42 19.83 -4.89
CA GLY A 10 -3.91 21.15 -4.49
C GLY A 10 -4.96 21.06 -3.37
N ASP A 11 -5.32 22.20 -2.78
CA ASP A 11 -6.33 22.33 -1.71
C ASP A 11 -6.12 21.41 -0.50
N GLY A 12 -4.86 21.03 -0.27
CA GLY A 12 -4.46 20.10 0.78
C GLY A 12 -4.85 18.64 0.52
N VAL A 13 -5.14 18.25 -0.72
CA VAL A 13 -5.41 16.86 -1.08
C VAL A 13 -4.12 16.19 -1.58
N THR A 14 -3.76 15.08 -0.96
CA THR A 14 -2.65 14.21 -1.41
C THR A 14 -3.20 12.94 -2.03
N HIS A 15 -2.70 12.59 -3.22
CA HIS A 15 -3.06 11.34 -3.91
C HIS A 15 -1.94 10.32 -3.75
N VAL A 16 -2.24 9.22 -3.06
CA VAL A 16 -1.39 8.04 -2.91
C VAL A 16 -1.93 6.93 -3.81
N GLN A 17 -1.07 6.30 -4.59
CA GLN A 17 -1.46 5.20 -5.48
C GLN A 17 -0.55 3.99 -5.32
N PHE A 18 -1.13 2.80 -5.22
CA PHE A 18 -0.37 1.56 -5.44
C PHE A 18 0.17 1.51 -6.87
N ASN A 19 1.41 1.08 -7.04
CA ASN A 19 2.12 1.16 -8.32
C ASN A 19 2.87 -0.13 -8.68
N ARG A 20 2.16 -1.26 -8.63
CA ARG A 20 2.58 -2.53 -9.24
C ARG A 20 1.53 -2.99 -10.26
N PRO A 21 1.23 -2.19 -11.30
CA PRO A 21 0.08 -2.43 -12.19
C PRO A 21 0.18 -3.76 -12.96
N LYS A 22 1.39 -4.26 -13.21
CA LYS A 22 1.61 -5.57 -13.85
C LYS A 22 1.18 -6.73 -12.95
N GLN A 23 1.22 -6.56 -11.63
CA GLN A 23 0.83 -7.53 -10.60
C GLN A 23 -0.51 -7.18 -9.95
N LEU A 24 -1.38 -6.41 -10.62
CA LEU A 24 -2.66 -5.96 -10.04
C LEU A 24 -2.49 -5.25 -8.69
N ASN A 25 -1.36 -4.59 -8.46
CA ASN A 25 -1.05 -3.94 -7.19
C ASN A 25 -1.05 -4.89 -5.99
N ALA A 26 -0.72 -6.18 -6.17
CA ALA A 26 -0.49 -7.12 -5.07
C ALA A 26 0.51 -6.54 -4.06
N MET A 27 0.27 -6.73 -2.77
CA MET A 27 1.07 -6.14 -1.68
C MET A 27 2.09 -7.13 -1.15
N HIS A 28 3.37 -6.77 -1.26
CA HIS A 28 4.49 -7.48 -0.63
C HIS A 28 5.12 -6.65 0.48
N GLN A 29 6.13 -7.19 1.18
CA GLN A 29 6.74 -6.53 2.33
C GLN A 29 7.13 -5.06 2.06
N GLU A 30 7.80 -4.78 0.93
CA GLU A 30 8.19 -3.39 0.60
C GLU A 30 6.96 -2.48 0.45
N ASN A 31 5.81 -2.97 -0.06
CA ASN A 31 4.58 -2.15 -0.11
C ASN A 31 4.10 -1.75 1.27
N TRP A 32 4.13 -2.66 2.24
CA TRP A 32 3.68 -2.40 3.60
C TRP A 32 4.57 -1.39 4.32
N GLU A 33 5.89 -1.52 4.16
CA GLU A 33 6.88 -0.57 4.68
C GLU A 33 6.70 0.82 4.08
N GLU A 34 6.54 0.91 2.75
CA GLU A 34 6.31 2.18 2.06
C GLU A 34 4.98 2.83 2.47
N LEU A 35 3.91 2.03 2.65
CA LEU A 35 2.61 2.55 3.08
C LEU A 35 2.71 3.15 4.48
N GLY A 36 3.37 2.45 5.41
CA GLY A 36 3.60 2.94 6.77
C GLY A 36 4.37 4.26 6.79
N ASP A 37 5.46 4.36 6.02
CA ASP A 37 6.25 5.59 5.91
C ASP A 37 5.47 6.75 5.28
N VAL A 38 4.71 6.50 4.19
CA VAL A 38 3.87 7.53 3.54
C VAL A 38 2.86 8.10 4.53
N PHE A 39 2.05 7.24 5.15
CA PHE A 39 0.96 7.71 6.01
C PHE A 39 1.49 8.37 7.28
N THR A 40 2.61 7.92 7.84
CA THR A 40 3.28 8.60 8.97
C THR A 40 3.75 10.00 8.61
N LYS A 41 4.29 10.19 7.40
CA LYS A 41 4.67 11.53 6.92
C LYS A 41 3.46 12.42 6.70
N LEU A 42 2.40 11.90 6.09
CA LEU A 42 1.18 12.67 5.82
C LEU A 42 0.40 13.01 7.09
N ASP A 43 0.46 12.20 8.14
CA ASP A 43 -0.14 12.49 9.45
C ASP A 43 0.44 13.75 10.11
N THR A 44 1.72 14.02 9.86
CA THR A 44 2.42 15.20 10.42
C THR A 44 2.53 16.37 9.46
N ASP A 45 2.04 16.22 8.22
CA ASP A 45 2.05 17.25 7.19
C ASP A 45 0.85 18.19 7.35
N LYS A 46 1.11 19.43 7.77
CA LYS A 46 0.07 20.45 8.00
C LYS A 46 -0.63 20.92 6.73
N ASP A 47 -0.02 20.72 5.57
CA ASP A 47 -0.62 21.06 4.29
C ASP A 47 -1.54 19.95 3.79
N CYS A 48 -1.37 18.71 4.27
CA CYS A 48 -2.23 17.57 3.96
C CYS A 48 -3.51 17.57 4.81
N ARG A 49 -4.66 17.69 4.15
CA ARG A 49 -6.00 17.73 4.76
C ARG A 49 -6.85 16.51 4.41
N ALA A 50 -6.61 15.91 3.24
CA ALA A 50 -7.31 14.73 2.79
C ALA A 50 -6.38 13.85 1.94
N ILE A 51 -6.57 12.53 2.03
CA ILE A 51 -5.82 11.56 1.25
C ILE A 51 -6.79 10.81 0.34
N ILE A 52 -6.48 10.79 -0.95
CA ILE A 52 -7.07 9.85 -1.91
C ILE A 52 -6.13 8.66 -2.00
N LEU A 53 -6.65 7.45 -1.76
CA LEU A 53 -5.93 6.20 -1.99
C LEU A 53 -6.55 5.48 -3.19
N SER A 54 -5.75 5.13 -4.19
CA SER A 54 -6.20 4.34 -5.35
C SER A 54 -5.14 3.33 -5.81
N GLY A 55 -5.49 2.51 -6.79
CA GLY A 55 -4.50 1.69 -7.51
C GLY A 55 -4.17 2.32 -8.87
N ASN A 56 -2.91 2.28 -9.28
CA ASN A 56 -2.52 2.60 -10.64
C ASN A 56 -2.90 1.44 -11.57
N GLY A 57 -3.43 1.75 -12.76
CA GLY A 57 -3.83 0.75 -13.76
C GLY A 57 -5.21 0.15 -13.50
N ARG A 58 -5.34 -1.17 -13.76
CA ARG A 58 -6.65 -1.82 -13.93
C ARG A 58 -7.37 -2.26 -12.65
N ALA A 59 -6.72 -2.18 -11.49
CA ALA A 59 -7.26 -2.63 -10.22
C ALA A 59 -6.75 -1.78 -9.05
N PHE A 60 -7.51 -1.73 -7.97
CA PHE A 60 -7.07 -1.14 -6.70
C PHE A 60 -5.88 -1.93 -6.12
N THR A 61 -6.14 -3.16 -5.68
CA THR A 61 -5.15 -4.20 -5.35
C THR A 61 -5.78 -5.59 -5.50
N SER A 62 -4.99 -6.61 -5.83
CA SER A 62 -5.39 -8.03 -5.73
C SER A 62 -5.20 -8.61 -4.32
N GLY A 63 -4.83 -7.80 -3.33
CA GLY A 63 -4.58 -8.23 -1.96
C GLY A 63 -3.11 -8.60 -1.74
N ILE A 64 -2.87 -9.58 -0.87
CA ILE A 64 -1.51 -10.00 -0.50
C ILE A 64 -0.81 -10.71 -1.64
N ASP A 65 0.45 -10.35 -1.88
CA ASP A 65 1.32 -11.09 -2.78
C ASP A 65 1.74 -12.39 -2.08
N LEU A 66 1.32 -13.55 -2.60
CA LEU A 66 1.56 -14.84 -1.94
C LEU A 66 3.06 -15.19 -1.86
N THR A 67 3.91 -14.56 -2.66
CA THR A 67 5.37 -14.73 -2.53
C THR A 67 5.92 -14.09 -1.25
N THR A 68 5.15 -13.22 -0.59
CA THR A 68 5.53 -12.54 0.66
C THR A 68 5.69 -13.51 1.82
N PHE A 69 4.96 -14.63 1.81
CA PHE A 69 5.02 -15.66 2.87
C PHE A 69 5.79 -16.91 2.46
N GLY A 70 6.47 -16.90 1.31
CA GLY A 70 7.09 -18.07 0.69
C GLY A 70 8.19 -18.76 1.51
N SER A 71 8.59 -18.24 2.68
CA SER A 71 9.57 -18.88 3.56
C SER A 71 9.08 -19.28 4.96
N ASN A 72 7.93 -18.78 5.44
CA ASN A 72 7.50 -18.95 6.85
C ASN A 72 6.03 -19.36 7.02
N LEU A 73 5.47 -20.16 6.10
CA LEU A 73 4.20 -20.85 6.37
C LEU A 73 4.47 -22.05 7.29
N GLU A 74 4.78 -21.80 8.55
CA GLU A 74 4.44 -22.75 9.60
C GLU A 74 2.94 -22.60 9.83
N VAL A 75 2.18 -23.59 9.36
CA VAL A 75 0.76 -23.70 9.70
C VAL A 75 0.72 -24.13 11.17
N GLU A 76 0.39 -23.20 12.08
CA GLU A 76 -0.07 -23.62 13.40
C GLU A 76 -1.45 -24.28 13.21
N GLU A 77 -1.48 -25.61 13.24
CA GLU A 77 -2.72 -26.37 13.39
C GLU A 77 -3.36 -25.98 14.74
N GLY A 78 -4.52 -25.31 14.72
CA GLY A 78 -5.34 -25.20 15.94
C GLY A 78 -6.22 -23.97 16.15
N MET A 79 -6.50 -23.14 15.15
CA MET A 79 -7.58 -22.14 15.30
C MET A 79 -8.92 -22.72 14.82
N ASP A 80 -9.50 -23.62 15.61
CA ASP A 80 -10.92 -23.93 15.54
C ASP A 80 -11.73 -22.73 16.07
N VAL A 81 -12.75 -22.32 15.30
CA VAL A 81 -13.70 -21.24 15.63
C VAL A 81 -14.74 -21.65 16.66
#